data_AF-A0A1I4NCJ4-F1
#
_entry.id   AF-A0A1I4NCJ4-F1
#
_cell.length_a   1.000
_cell.length_b   1.000
_cell.length_c   1.000
_cell.angle_alpha   90.00
_cell.angle_beta   90.00
_cell.angle_gamma   90.00
#
_symmetry.space_group_name_H-M   'P 1'
#
loop_
_entity.id
_entity.type
_entity.pdbx_description
1 polymer ?
#
loop_
_entity_poly.entity_id
_entity_poly.type
_entity_poly.pdbx_seq_one_letter_code
_entity_poly.pdbx_strand_id
1 'polypeptide(L)'
;MDNFIYPHQFHFIKLQTKTMVSARSNSTDADVIHAVKEMAIERINHLLPNLTTEQEDILMGIDQVKDKENMEQYLQQIKQHVIPFPTINDKQVQKTFPKVKKLQTPDLEQMDRKETVYLRWYDKGSAKTYMLILKDAKLIGIQGYLESSLHKGICTICNELGEVALFTSEKKGQMRGMYTKKGNYICKDPVICNQNITDVQPLHSFVEHLKA
;
A
#
# COMPACT_ATOMS: atom_id res chain seq x y z
N MET A 1 -15.95 2.20 18.90
CA MET A 1 -15.13 3.29 18.31
C MET A 1 -14.93 2.99 16.85
N ASP A 2 -15.03 4.00 15.99
CA ASP A 2 -14.84 3.81 14.56
C ASP A 2 -13.35 3.74 14.20
N ASN A 3 -13.03 2.92 13.20
CA ASN A 3 -11.68 2.84 12.66
C ASN A 3 -11.33 4.16 11.97
N PHE A 4 -10.09 4.64 12.15
CA PHE A 4 -9.70 5.98 11.72
C PHE A 4 -8.37 6.03 10.95
N ILE A 5 -7.65 4.91 10.86
CA ILE A 5 -6.35 4.81 10.19
C ILE A 5 -6.51 4.02 8.89
N TYR A 6 -5.94 4.47 7.79
CA TYR A 6 -5.89 3.69 6.55
C TYR A 6 -4.67 2.75 6.51
N PRO A 7 -4.68 1.69 5.68
CA PRO A 7 -3.60 0.71 5.64
C PRO A 7 -2.20 1.32 5.39
N HIS A 8 -2.08 2.31 4.51
CA HIS A 8 -0.80 2.99 4.26
C HIS A 8 -0.31 3.80 5.48
N GLN A 9 -1.22 4.40 6.23
CA GLN A 9 -0.89 5.11 7.47
C GLN A 9 -0.45 4.14 8.56
N PHE A 10 -1.08 2.96 8.65
CA PHE A 10 -0.62 1.88 9.50
C PHE A 10 0.80 1.41 9.11
N HIS A 11 1.09 1.24 7.82
CA HIS A 11 2.43 0.91 7.37
C HIS A 11 3.46 2.00 7.71
N PHE A 12 3.07 3.27 7.63
CA PHE A 12 3.93 4.38 8.07
C PHE A 12 4.22 4.31 9.57
N ILE A 13 3.20 4.13 10.41
CA ILE A 13 3.36 3.95 11.87
C ILE A 13 4.27 2.73 12.16
N LYS A 14 4.05 1.62 11.46
CA LYS A 14 4.86 0.40 11.53
C LYS A 14 6.33 0.67 11.18
N LEU A 15 6.59 1.48 10.16
CA LEU A 15 7.93 1.90 9.78
C LEU A 15 8.58 2.75 10.88
N GLN A 16 7.90 3.79 11.37
CA GLN A 16 8.44 4.65 12.44
C GLN A 16 8.76 3.84 13.72
N THR A 17 7.85 2.94 14.10
CA THR A 17 8.03 2.09 15.29
C THR A 17 9.24 1.17 15.13
N LYS A 18 9.41 0.55 13.95
CA LYS A 18 10.60 -0.27 13.66
C LYS A 18 11.88 0.55 13.73
N THR A 19 11.89 1.76 13.15
CA THR A 19 13.06 2.66 13.21
C THR A 19 13.44 2.99 14.65
N MET A 20 12.47 3.27 15.53
CA MET A 20 12.71 3.51 16.95
C MET A 20 13.35 2.31 17.66
N VAL A 21 12.80 1.10 17.44
CA VAL A 21 13.36 -0.13 18.04
C VAL A 21 14.77 -0.40 17.51
N SER A 22 14.99 -0.25 16.20
CA SER A 22 16.31 -0.43 15.59
C SER A 22 17.33 0.58 16.09
N ALA A 23 16.95 1.83 16.36
CA ALA A 23 17.86 2.83 16.93
C ALA A 23 18.36 2.41 18.32
N ARG A 24 17.46 1.87 19.17
CA ARG A 24 17.82 1.32 20.48
C ARG A 24 18.73 0.10 20.41
N SER A 25 18.58 -0.73 19.38
CA SER A 25 19.43 -1.92 19.20
C SER A 25 20.82 -1.57 18.64
N ASN A 26 20.95 -0.47 17.91
CA ASN A 26 22.18 -0.11 17.17
C ASN A 26 22.96 1.06 17.79
N SER A 27 22.42 1.74 18.80
CA SER A 27 23.06 2.87 19.48
C SER A 27 22.94 2.72 20.99
N THR A 28 23.98 3.16 21.72
CA THR A 28 23.96 3.30 23.19
C THR A 28 23.82 4.74 23.65
N ASP A 29 23.81 5.69 22.71
CA ASP A 29 23.66 7.12 22.98
C ASP A 29 22.18 7.45 23.26
N ALA A 30 21.92 7.94 24.47
CA ALA A 30 20.57 8.24 24.96
C ALA A 30 19.94 9.42 24.21
N ASP A 31 20.72 10.43 23.85
CA ASP A 31 20.24 11.61 23.14
C ASP A 31 19.85 11.26 21.70
N VAL A 32 20.63 10.40 21.05
CA VAL A 32 20.29 9.87 19.71
C VAL A 32 18.99 9.06 19.75
N ILE A 33 18.85 8.16 20.72
CA ILE A 33 17.63 7.35 20.88
C ILE A 33 16.42 8.25 21.14
N HIS A 34 16.58 9.28 21.98
CA HIS A 34 15.52 10.22 22.31
C HIS A 34 15.10 11.03 21.08
N ALA A 35 16.05 11.60 20.33
CA ALA A 35 15.76 12.36 19.13
C ALA A 35 15.03 11.52 18.06
N VAL A 36 15.46 10.27 17.81
CA VAL A 36 14.77 9.38 16.87
C VAL A 36 13.32 9.11 17.30
N LYS A 37 13.09 8.95 18.60
CA LYS A 37 11.76 8.76 19.17
C LYS A 37 10.87 10.00 18.97
N GLU A 38 11.37 11.19 19.31
CA GLU A 38 10.62 12.44 19.13
C GLU A 38 10.26 12.68 17.65
N MET A 39 11.22 12.47 16.74
CA MET A 39 10.99 12.61 15.30
C MET A 39 9.93 11.62 14.78
N ALA A 40 9.93 10.38 15.29
CA ALA A 40 8.94 9.38 14.91
C ALA A 40 7.52 9.80 15.35
N ILE A 41 7.39 10.31 16.56
CA ILE A 41 6.12 10.80 17.12
C ILE A 41 5.62 12.02 16.34
N GLU A 42 6.49 13.01 16.11
CA GLU A 42 6.16 14.21 15.33
C GLU A 42 5.63 13.86 13.93
N ARG A 43 6.29 12.91 13.25
CA ARG A 43 5.88 12.42 11.93
C ARG A 43 4.52 11.74 11.94
N ILE A 44 4.21 10.95 12.97
CA ILE A 44 2.90 10.31 13.12
C ILE A 44 1.81 11.36 13.34
N ASN A 45 2.08 12.36 14.18
CA ASN A 45 1.14 13.47 14.42
C ASN A 45 0.91 14.30 13.15
N HIS A 46 1.95 14.54 12.36
CA HIS A 46 1.82 15.25 11.08
C HIS A 46 1.00 14.47 10.04
N LEU A 47 1.12 13.13 10.03
CA LEU A 47 0.36 12.26 9.13
C LEU A 47 -1.15 12.31 9.41
N LEU A 48 -1.54 12.54 10.66
CA LEU A 48 -2.91 12.50 11.14
C LEU A 48 -3.24 13.80 11.91
N PRO A 49 -3.42 14.94 11.21
CA PRO A 49 -3.53 16.25 11.87
C PRO A 49 -4.85 16.50 12.61
N ASN A 50 -5.88 15.66 12.41
CA ASN A 50 -7.24 15.85 12.92
C ASN A 50 -7.69 14.70 13.83
N LEU A 51 -6.81 14.24 14.73
CA LEU A 51 -7.14 13.20 15.70
C LEU A 51 -7.97 13.76 16.86
N THR A 52 -8.92 12.96 17.34
CA THR A 52 -9.51 13.18 18.66
C THR A 52 -8.50 12.82 19.75
N THR A 53 -8.66 13.36 20.96
CA THR A 53 -7.79 13.03 22.12
C THR A 53 -7.67 11.52 22.34
N GLU A 54 -8.76 10.77 22.25
CA GLU A 54 -8.73 9.30 22.43
C GLU A 54 -7.91 8.59 21.33
N GLN A 55 -7.99 9.06 20.09
CA GLN A 55 -7.20 8.52 18.98
C GLN A 55 -5.72 8.85 19.11
N GLU A 56 -5.41 10.07 19.59
CA GLU A 56 -4.05 10.49 19.90
C GLU A 56 -3.46 9.63 21.01
N ASP A 57 -4.19 9.40 22.11
CA ASP A 57 -3.78 8.54 23.22
C ASP A 57 -3.45 7.10 22.75
N ILE A 58 -4.26 6.55 21.83
CA ILE A 58 -4.00 5.23 21.22
C ILE A 58 -2.65 5.22 20.49
N LEU A 59 -2.35 6.26 19.69
CA LEU A 59 -1.08 6.34 18.96
C LEU A 59 0.10 6.64 19.87
N MET A 60 -0.10 7.42 20.93
CA MET A 60 0.95 7.74 21.91
C MET A 60 1.38 6.54 22.74
N GLY A 61 0.66 5.41 22.66
CA GLY A 61 1.16 4.11 23.12
C GLY A 61 2.54 3.73 22.55
N ILE A 62 2.95 4.32 21.42
CA ILE A 62 4.30 4.17 20.87
C ILE A 62 5.42 4.56 21.86
N ASP A 63 5.13 5.43 22.83
CA ASP A 63 6.08 5.84 23.87
C ASP A 63 6.60 4.69 24.72
N GLN A 64 5.75 3.65 24.87
CA GLN A 64 6.02 2.48 25.69
C GLN A 64 6.77 1.39 24.92
N VAL A 65 6.99 1.55 23.62
CA VAL A 65 7.69 0.57 22.79
C VAL A 65 9.19 0.62 23.06
N LYS A 66 9.75 -0.45 23.62
CA LYS A 66 11.17 -0.53 23.98
C LYS A 66 11.94 -1.55 23.14
N ASP A 67 11.28 -2.65 22.80
CA ASP A 67 11.87 -3.77 22.10
C ASP A 67 10.90 -4.33 21.05
N LYS A 68 11.31 -5.45 20.44
CA LYS A 68 10.55 -6.12 19.40
C LYS A 68 9.21 -6.67 19.91
N GLU A 69 9.15 -7.16 21.15
CA GLU A 69 7.94 -7.73 21.71
C GLU A 69 6.89 -6.64 21.95
N ASN A 70 7.29 -5.53 22.58
CA ASN A 70 6.40 -4.39 22.78
C ASN A 70 5.94 -3.77 21.45
N MET A 71 6.82 -3.76 20.43
CA MET A 71 6.46 -3.31 19.09
C MET A 71 5.36 -4.17 18.48
N GLU A 72 5.48 -5.50 18.54
CA GLU A 72 4.47 -6.40 17.98
C GLU A 72 3.11 -6.22 18.68
N GLN A 73 3.11 -6.09 20.01
CA GLN A 73 1.91 -5.80 20.80
C GLN A 73 1.27 -4.46 20.41
N TYR A 74 2.07 -3.39 20.35
CA TYR A 74 1.60 -2.07 19.94
C TYR A 74 1.01 -2.08 18.53
N LEU A 75 1.71 -2.67 17.55
CA LEU A 75 1.22 -2.74 16.18
C LEU A 75 -0.06 -3.58 16.06
N GLN A 76 -0.21 -4.63 16.86
CA GLN A 76 -1.44 -5.40 16.91
C GLN A 76 -2.62 -4.56 17.41
N GLN A 77 -2.40 -3.70 18.42
CA GLN A 77 -3.41 -2.76 18.91
C GLN A 77 -3.77 -1.73 17.84
N ILE A 78 -2.79 -1.05 17.24
CA ILE A 78 -3.05 -0.05 16.19
C ILE A 78 -3.80 -0.66 15.00
N LYS A 79 -3.47 -1.90 14.62
CA LYS A 79 -4.14 -2.63 13.54
C LYS A 79 -5.64 -2.82 13.81
N GLN A 80 -6.10 -2.82 15.06
CA GLN A 80 -7.53 -2.90 15.37
C GLN A 80 -8.30 -1.70 14.82
N HIS A 81 -7.69 -0.53 14.81
CA HIS A 81 -8.25 0.76 14.38
C HIS A 81 -8.10 1.06 12.88
N VAL A 82 -7.60 0.11 12.10
CA VAL A 82 -7.42 0.27 10.65
C VAL A 82 -8.74 0.09 9.92
N ILE A 83 -9.09 1.07 9.09
CA ILE A 83 -10.17 1.02 8.10
C ILE A 83 -9.73 0.02 7.02
N PRO A 84 -10.32 -1.18 6.96
CA PRO A 84 -9.87 -2.19 6.01
C PRO A 84 -10.19 -1.76 4.57
N PHE A 85 -9.36 -2.18 3.63
CA PHE A 85 -9.66 -2.08 2.19
C PHE A 85 -11.09 -2.56 1.94
N PRO A 86 -11.95 -1.85 1.17
CA PRO A 86 -13.36 -2.19 1.06
C PRO A 86 -13.59 -3.63 0.56
N THR A 87 -14.67 -4.25 1.00
CA THR A 87 -15.12 -5.51 0.39
C THR A 87 -15.50 -5.23 -1.05
N ILE A 88 -14.98 -6.05 -1.97
CA ILE A 88 -15.28 -5.93 -3.39
C ILE A 88 -16.13 -7.13 -3.79
N ASN A 89 -17.26 -6.89 -4.44
CA ASN A 89 -18.04 -7.97 -5.05
C ASN A 89 -17.81 -8.04 -6.56
N ASP A 90 -18.16 -9.18 -7.16
CA ASP A 90 -17.99 -9.42 -8.60
C ASP A 90 -18.68 -8.38 -9.47
N LYS A 91 -19.82 -7.82 -9.04
CA LYS A 91 -20.53 -6.77 -9.79
C LYS A 91 -19.69 -5.48 -9.86
N GLN A 92 -19.02 -5.10 -8.77
CA GLN A 92 -18.11 -3.94 -8.75
C GLN A 92 -16.90 -4.19 -9.63
N VAL A 93 -16.31 -5.38 -9.60
CA VAL A 93 -15.20 -5.76 -10.49
C VAL A 93 -15.63 -5.66 -11.95
N GLN A 94 -16.76 -6.25 -12.32
CA GLN A 94 -17.31 -6.19 -13.68
C GLN A 94 -17.60 -4.76 -14.13
N LYS A 95 -18.16 -3.92 -13.26
CA LYS A 95 -18.38 -2.49 -13.54
C LYS A 95 -17.07 -1.74 -13.78
N THR A 96 -16.00 -2.15 -13.10
CA THR A 96 -14.67 -1.55 -13.23
C THR A 96 -13.99 -2.01 -14.53
N PHE A 97 -14.25 -3.24 -14.97
CA PHE A 97 -13.70 -3.83 -16.19
C PHE A 97 -14.80 -4.26 -17.18
N PRO A 98 -15.62 -3.34 -17.72
CA PRO A 98 -16.84 -3.69 -18.48
C PRO A 98 -16.56 -4.41 -19.81
N LYS A 99 -15.33 -4.31 -20.32
CA LYS A 99 -14.89 -4.94 -21.57
C LYS A 99 -14.31 -6.35 -21.36
N VAL A 100 -14.20 -6.82 -20.11
CA VAL A 100 -13.63 -8.12 -19.77
C VAL A 100 -14.74 -9.05 -19.33
N LYS A 101 -14.97 -10.11 -20.11
CA LYS A 101 -15.99 -11.12 -19.78
C LYS A 101 -15.39 -12.16 -18.84
N LYS A 102 -16.18 -12.58 -17.84
CA LYS A 102 -15.83 -13.67 -16.89
C LYS A 102 -14.50 -13.43 -16.13
N LEU A 103 -14.21 -12.18 -15.77
CA LEU A 103 -13.05 -11.87 -14.92
C LEU A 103 -13.23 -12.52 -13.55
N GLN A 104 -12.31 -13.41 -13.18
CA GLN A 104 -12.29 -14.00 -11.84
C GLN A 104 -11.74 -12.96 -10.85
N THR A 105 -12.53 -12.66 -9.83
CA THR A 105 -12.10 -11.85 -8.68
C THR A 105 -11.18 -12.71 -7.80
N PRO A 106 -10.07 -12.18 -7.26
CA PRO A 106 -9.27 -12.92 -6.29
C PRO A 106 -10.11 -13.23 -5.05
N ASP A 107 -9.79 -14.34 -4.37
CA ASP A 107 -10.40 -14.64 -3.09
C ASP A 107 -10.03 -13.57 -2.07
N LEU A 108 -11.01 -12.75 -1.68
CA LEU A 108 -10.81 -11.66 -0.73
C LEU A 108 -10.89 -12.14 0.73
N GLU A 109 -11.38 -13.35 0.98
CA GLU A 109 -11.51 -13.88 2.35
C GLU A 109 -10.16 -14.24 2.95
N GLN A 110 -9.18 -14.60 2.12
CA GLN A 110 -7.84 -14.99 2.55
C GLN A 110 -6.88 -13.79 2.68
N MET A 111 -7.33 -12.58 2.35
CA MET A 111 -6.49 -11.39 2.31
C MET A 111 -6.63 -10.55 3.57
N ASP A 112 -5.51 -10.11 4.13
CA ASP A 112 -5.50 -9.11 5.19
C ASP A 112 -5.84 -7.72 4.65
N ARG A 113 -7.13 -7.39 4.66
CA ARG A 113 -7.66 -6.10 4.22
C ARG A 113 -7.13 -4.92 5.02
N LYS A 114 -6.63 -5.13 6.24
CA LYS A 114 -6.07 -4.05 7.08
C LYS A 114 -4.64 -3.69 6.71
N GLU A 115 -3.94 -4.54 5.96
CA GLU A 115 -2.62 -4.24 5.37
C GLU A 115 -2.69 -4.09 3.85
N THR A 116 -3.89 -4.02 3.27
CA THR A 116 -4.08 -3.88 1.82
C THR A 116 -4.39 -2.44 1.45
N VAL A 117 -3.52 -1.80 0.68
CA VAL A 117 -3.74 -0.47 0.07
C VAL A 117 -4.39 -0.58 -1.31
N TYR A 118 -4.03 -1.60 -2.09
CA TYR A 118 -4.59 -1.88 -3.41
C TYR A 118 -4.58 -3.38 -3.70
N LEU A 119 -5.50 -3.81 -4.57
CA LEU A 119 -5.56 -5.20 -5.02
C LEU A 119 -4.80 -5.36 -6.32
N ARG A 120 -4.08 -6.47 -6.45
CA ARG A 120 -3.53 -6.92 -7.72
C ARG A 120 -3.57 -8.43 -7.81
N TRP A 121 -4.02 -8.93 -8.95
CA TRP A 121 -4.00 -10.36 -9.24
C TRP A 121 -3.70 -10.61 -10.72
N TYR A 122 -3.24 -11.83 -11.00
CA TYR A 122 -3.03 -12.31 -12.35
C TYR A 122 -4.19 -13.23 -12.73
N ASP A 123 -4.83 -12.93 -13.86
CA ASP A 123 -5.86 -13.78 -14.44
C ASP A 123 -5.23 -14.67 -15.52
N LYS A 124 -5.28 -15.98 -15.29
CA LYS A 124 -4.77 -16.97 -16.24
C LYS A 124 -5.55 -16.98 -17.55
N GLY A 125 -6.85 -16.68 -17.52
CA GLY A 125 -7.71 -16.72 -18.70
C GLY A 125 -7.35 -15.68 -19.75
N SER A 126 -7.04 -14.46 -19.32
CA SER A 126 -6.62 -13.36 -20.20
C SER A 126 -5.11 -13.13 -20.27
N ALA A 127 -4.34 -13.88 -19.47
CA ALA A 127 -2.89 -13.71 -19.30
C ALA A 127 -2.51 -12.26 -18.95
N LYS A 128 -3.31 -11.63 -18.10
CA LYS A 128 -3.19 -10.21 -17.71
C LYS A 128 -3.17 -10.06 -16.20
N THR A 129 -2.49 -9.01 -15.79
CA THR A 129 -2.52 -8.51 -14.42
C THR A 129 -3.57 -7.41 -14.31
N TYR A 130 -4.43 -7.52 -13.30
CA TYR A 130 -5.48 -6.56 -12.96
C TYR A 130 -5.15 -5.92 -11.63
N MET A 131 -5.50 -4.64 -11.48
CA MET A 131 -5.37 -3.89 -10.24
C MET A 131 -6.66 -3.15 -9.92
N LEU A 132 -7.05 -3.12 -8.65
CA LEU A 132 -8.11 -2.25 -8.13
C LEU A 132 -7.51 -1.29 -7.10
N ILE A 133 -7.69 -0.01 -7.36
CA ILE A 133 -7.09 1.08 -6.58
C ILE A 133 -8.20 2.00 -6.10
N LEU A 134 -8.23 2.29 -4.81
CA LEU A 134 -9.17 3.25 -4.23
C LEU A 134 -8.57 4.66 -4.30
N LYS A 135 -9.29 5.59 -4.93
CA LYS A 135 -8.94 7.01 -5.02
C LYS A 135 -10.22 7.83 -4.93
N ASP A 136 -10.27 8.80 -4.02
CA ASP A 136 -11.43 9.67 -3.79
C ASP A 136 -12.75 8.89 -3.62
N ALA A 137 -12.71 7.83 -2.80
CA ALA A 137 -13.81 6.87 -2.58
C ALA A 137 -14.32 6.14 -3.85
N LYS A 138 -13.58 6.20 -4.96
CA LYS A 138 -13.90 5.50 -6.21
C LYS A 138 -12.89 4.41 -6.48
N LEU A 139 -13.38 3.26 -6.95
CA LEU A 139 -12.55 2.16 -7.42
C LEU A 139 -12.11 2.41 -8.86
N ILE A 140 -10.81 2.40 -9.07
CA ILE A 140 -10.16 2.51 -10.37
C ILE A 140 -9.59 1.15 -10.72
N GLY A 141 -9.94 0.66 -11.92
CA GLY A 141 -9.35 -0.54 -12.49
C GLY A 141 -8.24 -0.22 -13.45
N ILE A 142 -7.12 -0.90 -13.29
CA ILE A 142 -6.01 -0.92 -14.26
C ILE A 142 -5.79 -2.36 -14.70
N GLN A 143 -5.52 -2.55 -15.98
CA GLN A 143 -5.17 -3.87 -16.53
C GLN A 143 -3.97 -3.73 -17.46
N GLY A 144 -3.18 -4.79 -17.54
CA GLY A 144 -1.97 -4.81 -18.35
C GLY A 144 -1.22 -6.13 -18.27
N TYR A 145 -0.02 -6.12 -18.78
CA TYR A 145 0.89 -7.25 -18.78
C TYR A 145 2.01 -6.99 -17.78
N LEU A 146 2.29 -7.95 -16.91
CA LEU A 146 3.46 -7.92 -16.04
C LEU A 146 4.46 -8.93 -16.58
N GLU A 147 5.67 -8.48 -16.89
CA GLU A 147 6.70 -9.37 -17.43
C GLU A 147 7.07 -10.49 -16.44
N SER A 148 7.52 -11.62 -16.98
CA SER A 148 8.03 -12.73 -16.18
C SER A 148 9.42 -12.43 -15.61
N SER A 149 10.23 -11.67 -16.33
CA SER A 149 11.56 -11.19 -15.93
C SER A 149 11.51 -10.44 -14.60
N LEU A 150 12.54 -10.65 -13.79
CA LEU A 150 12.70 -10.06 -12.48
C LEU A 150 14.01 -9.29 -12.44
N HIS A 151 13.95 -8.07 -11.94
CA HIS A 151 15.09 -7.18 -11.81
C HIS A 151 15.13 -6.63 -10.38
N LYS A 152 16.33 -6.30 -9.89
CA LYS A 152 16.43 -5.42 -8.72
C LYS A 152 16.26 -3.98 -9.17
N GLY A 153 15.37 -3.24 -8.53
CA GLY A 153 15.09 -1.85 -8.88
C GLY A 153 14.11 -1.20 -7.93
N ILE A 154 13.86 0.09 -8.16
CA ILE A 154 12.91 0.87 -7.37
C ILE A 154 11.51 0.67 -7.96
N CYS A 155 10.55 0.29 -7.12
CA CYS A 155 9.16 0.18 -7.53
C CYS A 155 8.51 1.55 -7.61
N THR A 156 7.85 1.88 -8.73
CA THR A 156 7.15 3.17 -8.88
C THR A 156 5.90 3.32 -7.99
N ILE A 157 5.37 2.22 -7.43
CA ILE A 157 4.17 2.25 -6.58
C ILE A 157 4.52 2.51 -5.11
N CYS A 158 5.46 1.75 -4.54
CA CYS A 158 5.83 1.87 -3.13
C CYS A 158 7.13 2.66 -2.90
N ASN A 159 7.85 3.04 -3.97
CA ASN A 159 9.15 3.71 -3.94
C ASN A 159 10.28 2.97 -3.21
N GLU A 160 10.08 1.71 -2.87
CA GLU A 160 11.11 0.88 -2.25
C GLU A 160 11.97 0.14 -3.27
N LEU A 161 13.23 -0.09 -2.89
CA LEU A 161 14.13 -1.00 -3.61
C LEU A 161 13.69 -2.44 -3.36
N GLY A 162 13.53 -3.21 -4.43
CA GLY A 162 13.18 -4.62 -4.32
C GLY A 162 13.20 -5.35 -5.65
N GLU A 163 12.53 -6.49 -5.66
CA GLU A 163 12.33 -7.28 -6.87
C GLU A 163 11.15 -6.71 -7.67
N VAL A 164 11.43 -6.21 -8.86
CA VAL A 164 10.47 -5.53 -9.73
C VAL A 164 10.38 -6.20 -11.09
N ALA A 165 9.22 -6.03 -11.73
CA ALA A 165 8.97 -6.42 -13.11
C ALA A 165 8.26 -5.26 -13.83
N LEU A 166 8.50 -5.13 -15.14
CA LEU A 166 7.85 -4.12 -15.94
C LEU A 166 6.36 -4.45 -16.08
N PHE A 167 5.51 -3.54 -15.62
CA PHE A 167 4.08 -3.58 -15.89
C PHE A 167 3.77 -2.65 -17.05
N THR A 168 3.09 -3.14 -18.08
CA THR A 168 2.68 -2.37 -19.25
C THR A 168 1.17 -2.40 -19.45
N SER A 169 0.56 -1.22 -19.54
CA SER A 169 -0.83 -1.05 -19.95
C SER A 169 -0.90 -0.55 -21.40
N GLU A 170 -1.92 -1.04 -22.12
CA GLU A 170 -2.16 -0.69 -23.53
C GLU A 170 -3.42 0.18 -23.65
N LYS A 171 -3.27 1.35 -24.26
CA LYS A 171 -4.38 2.24 -24.61
C LYS A 171 -4.54 2.28 -26.12
N LYS A 172 -5.79 2.14 -26.60
CA LYS A 172 -6.11 2.32 -28.02
C LYS A 172 -5.86 3.78 -28.42
N GLY A 173 -5.10 3.98 -29.49
CA GLY A 173 -4.86 5.28 -30.09
C GLY A 173 -6.07 5.81 -30.87
N GLN A 174 -5.97 7.05 -31.35
CA GLN A 174 -7.05 7.71 -32.10
C GLN A 174 -7.35 7.03 -33.44
N MET A 175 -6.33 6.45 -34.10
CA MET A 175 -6.51 5.68 -35.33
C MET A 175 -6.66 4.19 -35.06
N ARG A 176 -7.53 3.54 -35.83
CA ARG A 176 -7.79 2.10 -35.75
C ARG A 176 -6.51 1.33 -36.04
N GLY A 177 -6.03 0.56 -35.06
CA GLY A 177 -4.80 -0.23 -35.16
C GLY A 177 -3.60 0.38 -34.42
N MET A 178 -3.67 1.64 -33.98
CA MET A 178 -2.64 2.22 -33.12
C MET A 178 -2.87 1.88 -31.65
N TYR A 179 -1.80 1.55 -30.94
CA TYR A 179 -1.79 1.35 -29.51
C TYR A 179 -0.62 2.09 -28.89
N THR A 180 -0.86 2.78 -27.79
CA THR A 180 0.20 3.34 -26.96
C THR A 180 0.40 2.41 -25.77
N LYS A 181 1.65 1.99 -25.59
CA LYS A 181 2.09 1.23 -24.42
C LYS A 181 2.69 2.20 -23.41
N LYS A 182 2.24 2.12 -22.17
CA LYS A 182 2.84 2.82 -21.04
C LYS A 182 3.11 1.83 -19.94
N GLY A 183 4.26 1.95 -19.30
CA GLY A 183 4.65 1.01 -18.27
C GLY A 183 5.75 1.55 -17.39
N ASN A 184 5.85 0.96 -16.20
CA ASN A 184 6.89 1.23 -15.23
C ASN A 184 7.18 -0.04 -14.43
N TYR A 185 8.34 -0.08 -13.79
CA TYR A 185 8.73 -1.17 -12.90
C TYR A 185 7.92 -1.11 -11.61
N ILE A 186 7.27 -2.23 -11.27
CA ILE A 186 6.54 -2.40 -10.02
C ILE A 186 6.96 -3.68 -9.31
N CYS A 187 6.79 -3.75 -7.99
CA CYS A 187 7.12 -4.94 -7.19
C CYS A 187 6.50 -6.20 -7.81
N LYS A 188 7.28 -7.28 -7.91
CA LYS A 188 6.81 -8.56 -8.42
C LYS A 188 5.76 -9.20 -7.52
N ASP A 189 5.93 -9.06 -6.21
CA ASP A 189 4.98 -9.51 -5.19
C ASP A 189 4.05 -8.33 -4.77
N PRO A 190 2.73 -8.44 -4.94
CA PRO A 190 1.81 -7.38 -4.54
C PRO A 190 1.66 -7.26 -3.02
N VAL A 191 1.89 -8.33 -2.26
CA VAL A 191 1.81 -8.32 -0.79
C VAL A 191 2.96 -7.49 -0.23
N ILE A 192 4.19 -7.75 -0.70
CA ILE A 192 5.37 -6.94 -0.33
C ILE A 192 5.16 -5.47 -0.75
N CYS A 193 4.62 -5.25 -1.95
CA CYS A 193 4.33 -3.89 -2.41
C CYS A 193 3.38 -3.17 -1.46
N ASN A 194 2.26 -3.80 -1.10
CA ASN A 194 1.28 -3.23 -0.16
C ASN A 194 1.92 -2.88 1.18
N GLN A 195 2.69 -3.79 1.78
CA GLN A 195 3.36 -3.57 3.07
C GLN A 195 4.35 -2.41 3.06
N ASN A 196 4.91 -2.08 1.89
CA ASN A 196 5.86 -0.99 1.71
C ASN A 196 5.20 0.36 1.37
N ILE A 197 3.90 0.38 1.02
CA ILE A 197 3.20 1.64 0.73
C ILE A 197 2.91 2.35 2.05
N THR A 198 3.62 3.44 2.29
CA THR A 198 3.41 4.36 3.43
C THR A 198 2.75 5.67 3.01
N ASP A 199 2.74 5.98 1.71
CA ASP A 199 2.04 7.10 1.07
C ASP A 199 1.35 6.61 -0.20
N VAL A 200 0.09 7.00 -0.42
CA VAL A 200 -0.71 6.64 -1.60
C VAL A 200 -0.43 7.53 -2.82
N GLN A 201 0.25 8.67 -2.67
CA GLN A 201 0.49 9.59 -3.79
C GLN A 201 1.28 8.96 -4.95
N PRO A 202 2.35 8.15 -4.73
CA PRO A 202 3.05 7.47 -5.82
C PRO A 202 2.15 6.46 -6.56
N LEU A 203 1.33 5.71 -5.83
CA LEU A 203 0.32 4.81 -6.41
C LEU A 203 -0.69 5.56 -7.28
N HIS A 204 -1.20 6.70 -6.80
CA HIS A 204 -2.14 7.52 -7.57
C HIS A 204 -1.47 8.16 -8.79
N SER A 205 -0.22 8.61 -8.67
CA SER A 205 0.56 9.17 -9.77
C SER A 205 0.85 8.12 -10.86
N PHE A 206 1.15 6.89 -10.45
CA PHE A 206 1.29 5.74 -11.35
C PHE A 206 0.01 5.51 -12.17
N VAL A 207 -1.16 5.59 -11.54
CA VAL A 207 -2.45 5.47 -12.23
C VAL A 207 -2.65 6.58 -13.26
N GLU A 208 -2.38 7.83 -12.90
CA GLU A 208 -2.53 8.96 -13.83
C GLU A 208 -1.56 8.86 -15.00
N HIS A 209 -0.31 8.46 -14.75
CA HIS A 209 0.70 8.24 -15.79
C HIS A 209 0.23 7.24 -16.85
N LEU A 210 -0.35 6.12 -16.41
CA LEU A 210 -0.87 5.07 -17.30
C LEU A 210 -2.13 5.50 -18.06
N LYS A 211 -2.95 6.39 -17.47
CA LYS A 211 -4.22 6.84 -18.08
C LYS A 211 -4.07 8.02 -19.04
N ALA A 212 -3.07 8.88 -18.85
CA ALA A 212 -2.74 9.95 -19.79
C ALA A 212 -2.60 9.37 -21.20
#